data_AF-A0A7C5SRY1-F1
#
_entry.id   AF-A0A7C5SRY1-F1
#
_cell.length_a   1.000
_cell.length_b   1.000
_cell.length_c   1.000
_cell.angle_alpha   90.00
_cell.angle_beta   90.00
_cell.angle_gamma   90.00
#
_symmetry.space_group_name_H-M   'P 1'
#
loop_
_entity.id
_entity.type
_entity.pdbx_description
1 polymer ?
#
loop_
_entity_poly.entity_id
_entity_poly.type
_entity_poly.pdbx_seq_one_letter_code
_entity_poly.pdbx_strand_id
1 'polypeptide(L)' 'MRIDPADILPKDTSHYFHYVGSLTTPPCSENVQWYLLKEPAKASKEQIEAFRKYYVDNERPVQELYDRTIEAQ' A
#
# COMPACT_ATOMS: atom_id res chain seq x y z
N MET A 1 -9.81 4.47 23.97
CA MET A 1 -8.69 4.54 23.01
C MET A 1 -9.26 5.05 21.70
N ARG A 2 -8.84 6.24 21.24
CA ARG A 2 -9.25 6.83 19.96
C ARG A 2 -8.04 6.78 19.04
N ILE A 3 -8.22 6.28 17.82
CA ILE A 3 -7.20 6.25 16.77
C ILE A 3 -7.69 7.15 15.64
N ASP A 4 -6.83 8.06 15.18
CA ASP A 4 -7.05 8.82 13.95
C ASP A 4 -6.29 8.14 12.79
N PRO A 5 -6.95 7.74 11.69
CA PRO A 5 -6.28 7.15 10.53
C PRO A 5 -5.22 8.06 9.90
N ALA A 6 -5.31 9.38 10.06
CA ALA A 6 -4.31 10.30 9.51
C ALA A 6 -2.94 10.13 10.21
N ASP A 7 -2.92 9.68 11.46
CA ASP A 7 -1.69 9.55 12.25
C ASP A 7 -0.75 8.44 11.76
N ILE A 8 -1.24 7.51 10.93
CA ILE A 8 -0.44 6.41 10.37
C ILE A 8 0.12 6.71 8.97
N LEU A 9 -0.21 7.88 8.40
CA LEU A 9 0.29 8.29 7.10
C LEU A 9 1.67 8.96 7.22
N PRO A 10 2.49 8.95 6.15
CA PRO A 10 3.67 9.78 6.06
C PRO A 10 3.32 11.28 6.13
N LYS A 11 4.33 12.13 6.37
CA LYS A 11 4.12 13.58 6.41
C LYS A 11 3.77 14.12 5.03
N ASP A 12 4.46 13.64 4.00
CA ASP A 12 4.16 13.99 2.62
C ASP A 12 3.12 13.04 2.03
N THR A 13 1.90 13.54 1.90
CA THR A 13 0.79 12.86 1.22
C THR A 13 0.50 13.45 -0.16
N SER A 14 1.30 14.44 -0.60
CA SER A 14 1.09 15.16 -1.85
C SER A 14 1.72 14.49 -3.05
N HIS A 15 2.82 13.74 -2.84
CA HIS A 15 3.49 12.97 -3.89
C HIS A 15 3.09 11.49 -3.82
N TYR A 16 2.61 10.96 -4.94
CA TYR A 16 2.14 9.59 -5.04
C TYR A 16 2.23 9.06 -6.47
N PHE A 17 2.18 7.74 -6.59
CA PHE A 17 1.95 7.06 -7.86
C PHE A 17 0.48 6.67 -7.98
N HIS A 18 -0.09 6.85 -9.17
CA HIS A 18 -1.47 6.49 -9.47
C HIS A 18 -1.55 5.50 -10.63
N TYR A 19 -2.41 4.49 -10.48
CA TYR A 19 -2.76 3.56 -11.57
C TYR A 19 -4.10 2.86 -11.30
N VAL A 20 -4.75 2.41 -12.37
CA VAL A 20 -5.93 1.53 -12.28
C VAL A 20 -5.46 0.07 -12.21
N GLY A 21 -5.89 -0.65 -11.17
CA GLY A 21 -5.50 -2.03 -10.92
C GLY A 21 -6.67 -2.88 -10.42
N SER A 22 -6.34 -3.88 -9.62
CA SER A 22 -7.30 -4.81 -9.04
C SER A 22 -7.18 -4.85 -7.52
N LEU A 23 -8.12 -5.53 -6.87
CA LEU A 23 -7.90 -6.05 -5.52
C LEU A 23 -6.71 -7.01 -5.51
N THR A 24 -5.93 -7.01 -4.43
CA THR A 24 -4.81 -7.94 -4.21
C THR A 24 -5.24 -9.27 -3.57
N THR A 25 -6.53 -9.40 -3.27
CA THR A 25 -7.17 -10.60 -2.71
C THR A 25 -8.33 -11.06 -3.60
N PRO A 26 -8.72 -12.34 -3.56
CA PRO A 26 -9.90 -12.83 -4.27
C PRO A 26 -11.15 -11.98 -3.93
N PRO A 27 -12.00 -11.66 -4.92
CA PRO A 27 -12.04 -12.18 -6.28
C PRO A 27 -11.12 -11.46 -7.30
N CYS A 28 -10.15 -10.67 -6.84
CA CYS A 28 -9.23 -9.91 -7.69
C CYS A 28 -9.93 -8.97 -8.67
N SER A 29 -11.08 -8.41 -8.28
CA SER A 29 -11.85 -7.47 -9.11
C SER A 29 -11.01 -6.29 -9.57
N GLU A 30 -11.14 -5.94 -10.84
CA GLU A 30 -10.44 -4.83 -11.48
C GLU A 30 -11.13 -3.47 -11.26
N ASN A 31 -10.58 -2.41 -11.87
CA ASN A 31 -11.01 -1.02 -11.77
C ASN A 31 -10.83 -0.38 -10.39
N VAL A 32 -9.88 -0.87 -9.59
CA VAL A 32 -9.47 -0.24 -8.34
C VAL A 32 -8.51 0.92 -8.64
N GLN A 33 -8.84 2.10 -8.15
CA GLN A 33 -7.99 3.29 -8.24
C GLN A 33 -6.92 3.22 -7.14
N TRP A 34 -5.68 2.91 -7.50
CA TRP A 34 -4.57 2.84 -6.54
C TRP A 34 -3.87 4.19 -6.41
N TYR A 35 -3.61 4.59 -5.17
CA TYR A 35 -2.81 5.76 -4.81
C TYR A 35 -1.71 5.30 -3.86
N LEU A 36 -0.48 5.23 -4.35
CA LEU A 36 0.68 4.78 -3.58
C LEU A 36 1.53 5.99 -3.18
N LEU A 37 1.44 6.39 -1.91
CA LEU A 37 2.23 7.51 -1.37
C LEU A 37 3.72 7.24 -1.54
N LYS A 38 4.46 8.26 -1.98
CA LYS A 38 5.89 8.14 -2.30
C LYS A 38 6.76 8.00 -1.06
N GLU A 39 6.40 8.67 0.03
CA GLU A 39 7.09 8.57 1.31
C GLU A 39 6.50 7.40 2.14
N PRO A 40 7.32 6.47 2.66
CA PRO A 40 6.82 5.44 3.56
C PRO A 40 6.61 5.99 4.97
N ALA A 41 5.54 5.56 5.63
CA ALA A 41 5.41 5.73 7.08
C ALA A 41 6.48 4.90 7.81
N LYS A 42 6.98 5.42 8.94
CA LYS A 42 8.05 4.76 9.71
C LYS A 42 7.48 3.97 10.87
N ALA A 43 8.02 2.79 11.09
CA ALA A 43 7.79 1.97 12.27
C ALA A 43 9.15 1.54 12.85
N SER A 44 9.22 1.33 14.16
CA SER A 44 10.42 0.80 14.79
C SER A 44 10.65 -0.66 14.38
N LYS A 45 11.89 -1.13 14.53
CA LYS A 45 12.23 -2.52 14.25
C LYS A 45 11.37 -3.49 15.06
N GLU A 46 11.17 -3.19 16.34
CA GLU A 46 10.39 -4.00 17.28
C GLU A 46 8.91 -4.07 16.86
N GLN A 47 8.35 -2.95 16.37
CA GLN A 47 6.98 -2.92 15.83
C GLN A 47 6.84 -3.79 14.58
N ILE A 48 7.80 -3.71 13.65
CA ILE A 48 7.80 -4.53 12.42
C ILE A 48 7.94 -6.01 12.76
N GLU A 49 8.84 -6.36 13.68
CA GLU A 49 9.03 -7.74 14.13
C GLU A 49 7.79 -8.28 14.86
N ALA A 50 7.11 -7.46 15.67
CA ALA A 50 5.85 -7.84 16.28
C ALA A 50 4.77 -8.10 15.23
N PHE A 51 4.66 -7.25 14.20
CA PHE A 51 3.68 -7.42 13.12
C PHE A 51 3.92 -8.71 12.31
N ARG A 52 5.17 -8.99 11.95
CA ARG A 52 5.58 -10.19 11.18
C ARG A 52 5.33 -11.51 11.89
N LYS A 53 5.14 -11.52 13.22
CA LYS A 53 4.76 -12.74 13.95
C LYS A 53 3.32 -13.17 13.68
N TYR A 54 2.44 -12.23 13.33
CA TYR A 54 1.02 -12.50 13.12
C TYR A 54 0.67 -12.69 11.64
N TYR A 55 1.42 -12.06 10.74
CA TYR A 55 1.16 -12.09 9.30
C TYR A 55 2.43 -12.55 8.58
N VAL A 56 2.36 -13.74 8.01
CA VAL A 56 3.46 -14.40 7.28
C VAL A 56 2.99 -14.65 5.85
N ASP A 57 3.82 -14.28 4.87
CA ASP A 57 3.62 -14.52 3.44
C ASP A 57 2.20 -14.17 2.94
N ASN A 58 1.67 -13.04 3.41
CA ASN A 58 0.30 -12.59 3.11
C ASN A 58 0.25 -11.58 1.95
N GLU A 59 1.34 -11.41 1.24
CA GLU A 59 1.45 -10.61 0.03
C GLU A 59 1.14 -11.42 -1.24
N ARG A 60 0.45 -10.79 -2.18
CA ARG A 60 0.32 -11.32 -3.54
C ARG A 60 1.59 -10.97 -4.33
N PRO A 61 2.16 -11.89 -5.14
CA PRO A 61 3.29 -11.58 -6.01
C PRO A 61 3.01 -10.39 -6.94
N VAL A 62 4.05 -9.64 -7.29
CA VAL A 62 3.95 -8.56 -8.29
C VAL A 62 3.37 -9.12 -9.59
N GLN A 63 2.48 -8.36 -10.21
CA GLN A 63 1.83 -8.72 -11.47
C GLN A 63 2.38 -7.85 -12.59
N GLU A 64 2.42 -8.41 -13.79
CA GLU A 64 2.87 -7.71 -15.00
C GLU A 64 2.12 -6.39 -15.22
N LEU A 65 2.84 -5.36 -15.67
CA LEU A 65 2.26 -4.04 -15.90
C LEU A 65 1.29 -4.04 -17.11
N TYR A 66 1.59 -4.87 -18.13
CA TYR A 66 0.95 -4.83 -19.45
C TYR A 66 0.93 -3.41 -20.01
N ASP A 67 -0.20 -2.95 -20.55
CA ASP A 67 -0.32 -1.65 -21.20
C ASP A 67 -0.67 -0.51 -20.23
N ARG A 68 -0.66 -0.76 -18.92
CA ARG A 68 -1.03 0.25 -17.91
C ARG A 68 0.07 1.29 -17.77
N THR A 69 -0.33 2.55 -17.73
CA THR A 69 0.56 3.67 -17.39
C THR A 69 0.49 3.94 -15.89
N ILE A 70 1.65 4.25 -15.28
CA ILE A 70 1.73 4.72 -13.91
C ILE A 70 1.97 6.23 -13.95
N GLU A 71 1.06 6.98 -13.38
CA GLU A 71 1.17 8.43 -13.24
C GLU A 71 1.93 8.75 -11.96
N ALA A 72 2.86 9.72 -12.02
CA ALA A 72 3.59 10.21 -10.86
C ALA A 72 3.23 11.66 -10.61
N GLN A 73 2.80 11.97 -9.39
CA GLN A 73 2.50 13.31 -8.90
C GLN A 73 3.60 13.77 -7.94
#